data_AF-A0A377BYR3-F1
#
_entry.id   AF-A0A377BYR3-F1
#
_cell.length_a   1.000
_cell.length_b   1.000
_cell.length_c   1.000
_cell.angle_alpha   90.00
_cell.angle_beta   90.00
_cell.angle_gamma   90.00
#
_symmetry.space_group_name_H-M   'P 1'
#
loop_
_entity.id
_entity.type
_entity.pdbx_description
1 polymer ?
#
loop_
_entity_poly.entity_id
_entity_poly.type
_entity_poly.pdbx_seq_one_letter_code
_entity_poly.pdbx_strand_id
1 'polypeptide(L)' 'MITQKLVNEMGGDISFHSQPNRGSTFWFHINLDLNPNIIIEGPSTQCLAGKRLAYVEPNSAAAQCTLDILSETAAGSGL' A
#
# COMPACT_ATOMS: atom_id res chain seq x y z
N MET A 1 14.70 -20.93 -1.25
CA MET A 1 13.73 -20.11 -2.00
C MET A 1 14.43 -18.84 -2.49
N ILE A 2 14.12 -18.32 -3.68
CA ILE A 2 14.86 -17.18 -4.28
C ILE A 2 14.61 -15.88 -3.49
N THR A 3 13.35 -15.58 -3.16
CA THR A 3 12.97 -14.34 -2.45
C THR A 3 13.56 -14.22 -1.05
N GLN A 4 13.67 -15.33 -0.31
CA GLN A 4 14.30 -15.33 1.02
C GLN A 4 15.78 -14.97 0.97
N LYS A 5 16.51 -15.45 -0.04
CA LYS A 5 17.92 -15.08 -0.21
C LYS A 5 18.05 -13.58 -0.50
N LEU A 6 17.22 -13.05 -1.38
CA LEU A 6 17.23 -11.63 -1.74
C LEU A 6 16.95 -10.72 -0.52
N VAL A 7 15.92 -11.04 0.28
CA VAL A 7 15.59 -10.25 1.47
C VAL A 7 16.73 -10.28 2.50
N ASN A 8 17.36 -11.44 2.71
CA ASN A 8 18.51 -11.56 3.59
C ASN A 8 19.72 -10.76 3.08
N GLU A 9 19.98 -10.79 1.77
CA GLU A 9 21.05 -10.00 1.14
C GLU A 9 20.81 -8.49 1.28
N MET A 10 19.54 -8.05 1.32
CA MET A 10 19.14 -6.68 1.63
C MET A 10 19.14 -6.35 3.13
N GLY A 11 19.64 -7.26 3.98
CA GLY A 11 19.71 -7.06 5.43
C GLY A 11 18.36 -7.06 6.14
N GLY A 12 17.34 -7.65 5.51
CA GLY A 12 15.98 -7.74 6.02
C GLY A 12 15.56 -9.12 6.51
N ASP A 13 14.28 -9.25 6.81
CA ASP A 13 13.64 -10.51 7.19
C ASP A 13 12.32 -10.72 6.43
N ILE A 14 11.95 -11.99 6.22
CA ILE A 14 10.74 -12.40 5.50
C ILE A 14 10.05 -13.52 6.26
N SER A 15 8.72 -13.46 6.33
CA SER A 15 7.92 -14.53 6.90
C SER A 15 6.55 -14.60 6.23
N PHE A 16 5.75 -15.56 6.64
CA PHE A 16 4.39 -15.71 6.16
C PHE A 16 3.48 -16.28 7.24
N HIS A 17 2.19 -15.96 7.11
CA HIS A 17 1.11 -16.59 7.86
C HIS A 17 0.13 -17.23 6.88
N SER A 18 -0.24 -18.48 7.10
CA SER A 18 -1.20 -19.19 6.24
C SER A 18 -2.23 -19.92 7.08
N GLN A 19 -3.49 -19.83 6.65
CA GLN A 19 -4.61 -20.54 7.25
C GLN A 19 -5.39 -21.28 6.14
N PRO A 20 -5.70 -22.58 6.31
CA PRO A 20 -6.52 -23.31 5.35
C PRO A 20 -7.82 -22.57 5.02
N ASN A 21 -8.13 -22.44 3.73
CA ASN A 21 -9.32 -21.75 3.21
C ASN A 21 -9.44 -20.25 3.58
N ARG A 22 -8.35 -19.62 4.04
CA ARG A 22 -8.30 -18.17 4.34
C ARG A 22 -7.16 -17.44 3.65
N GLY A 23 -6.35 -18.15 2.87
CA GLY A 23 -5.23 -17.58 2.13
C GLY A 23 -3.94 -17.47 2.95
N SER A 24 -2.96 -16.79 2.37
CA SER A 24 -1.63 -16.59 2.93
C SER A 24 -1.23 -15.13 2.83
N THR A 25 -0.61 -14.61 3.87
CA THR A 25 0.01 -13.29 3.88
C THR A 25 1.51 -13.47 3.98
N PHE A 26 2.24 -12.97 3.00
CA PHE A 26 3.69 -12.90 3.00
C PHE A 26 4.08 -11.46 3.30
N TRP A 27 5.05 -11.27 4.19
CA TRP A 27 5.57 -9.95 4.52
C TRP A 27 7.09 -10.03 4.59
N PHE A 28 7.75 -8.92 4.28
CA PHE A 28 9.17 -8.74 4.48
C PHE A 28 9.43 -7.34 5.00
N HIS A 29 10.48 -7.18 5.80
CA HIS A 29 11.00 -5.89 6.18
C HIS A 29 12.42 -5.76 5.63
N ILE A 30 12.71 -4.64 5.00
CA ILE A 30 14.03 -4.26 4.53
C ILE A 30 14.25 -2.80 4.87
N ASN A 31 15.50 -2.42 5.14
CA ASN A 31 15.88 -1.03 5.30
C ASN A 31 16.19 -0.44 3.92
N LEU A 32 15.53 0.65 3.57
CA LEU A 32 15.74 1.37 2.32
C LEU A 32 16.14 2.81 2.65
N ASP A 33 17.24 3.27 2.07
CA ASP A 33 17.61 4.68 2.13
C ASP A 33 16.62 5.52 1.31
N LEU A 34 16.18 6.64 1.87
CA LEU A 34 15.28 7.55 1.19
C LEU A 34 16.02 8.29 0.06
N ASN A 35 15.47 8.24 -1.15
CA ASN A 35 15.98 9.05 -2.25
C ASN A 35 15.43 10.49 -2.14
N PRO A 36 16.26 11.52 -1.89
CA PRO A 36 15.79 12.89 -1.73
C PRO A 36 15.27 13.51 -3.04
N ASN A 37 15.56 12.90 -4.19
CA ASN A 37 15.13 13.37 -5.50
C ASN A 37 13.87 12.65 -6.01
N ILE A 38 13.12 12.00 -5.12
CA ILE A 38 11.90 11.28 -5.51
C ILE A 38 10.83 12.27 -5.98
N ILE A 39 10.38 12.12 -7.22
CA ILE A 39 9.20 12.83 -7.73
C ILE A 39 8.03 11.90 -7.45
N ILE A 40 7.17 12.29 -6.51
CA ILE A 40 5.95 11.54 -6.19
C ILE A 40 4.88 11.90 -7.22
N GLU A 41 4.82 11.13 -8.31
CA GLU A 41 3.70 11.21 -9.26
C GLU A 41 2.65 10.15 -8.92
N GLY A 42 1.74 10.50 -8.01
CA GLY A 42 0.50 9.77 -7.80
C GLY A 42 -0.65 10.40 -8.59
N PRO A 43 -1.71 9.67 -8.92
CA PRO A 43 -2.93 10.27 -9.46
C PRO A 43 -3.46 11.31 -8.46
N SER A 44 -3.55 12.57 -8.89
CA SER A 44 -4.09 13.63 -8.04
C SER A 44 -5.58 13.37 -7.80
N THR A 45 -5.89 12.92 -6.59
CA THR A 45 -7.27 12.80 -6.09
C THR A 45 -7.80 14.13 -5.57
N GLN A 46 -7.02 15.21 -5.65
CA GLN A 46 -7.39 16.55 -5.15
C GLN A 46 -8.70 17.05 -5.77
N CYS A 47 -8.97 16.71 -7.02
CA CYS A 47 -10.23 17.06 -7.69
C CYS A 47 -11.47 16.40 -7.03
N LEU A 48 -11.29 15.40 -6.18
CA LEU A 48 -12.34 14.70 -5.43
C LEU A 48 -12.54 15.27 -4.03
N ALA A 49 -11.68 16.18 -3.57
CA ALA A 49 -11.76 16.79 -2.25
C ALA A 49 -13.15 17.44 -2.01
N GLY A 50 -13.76 17.11 -0.87
CA GLY A 50 -15.09 17.61 -0.50
C GLY A 50 -16.26 17.06 -1.34
N LYS A 51 -16.03 16.15 -2.29
CA LYS A 51 -17.10 15.53 -3.07
C LYS A 51 -17.69 14.33 -2.35
N ARG A 52 -18.99 14.14 -2.51
CA ARG A 52 -19.67 12.90 -2.12
C ARG A 52 -19.56 11.90 -3.28
N LEU A 53 -18.93 10.77 -3.03
CA LEU A 53 -18.70 9.73 -4.03
C LEU A 53 -19.59 8.52 -3.72
N ALA A 54 -20.18 7.94 -4.77
CA ALA A 54 -20.77 6.60 -4.68
C ALA A 54 -19.70 5.59 -5.11
N TYR A 55 -19.33 4.69 -4.20
CA TYR A 55 -18.32 3.69 -4.43
C TYR A 55 -18.95 2.29 -4.45
N VAL A 56 -18.64 1.51 -5.48
CA VAL A 56 -19.15 0.13 -5.65
C VAL A 56 -17.98 -0.76 -6.04
N GLU A 57 -17.53 -1.59 -5.11
CA GLU A 57 -16.46 -2.56 -5.32
C GLU A 57 -16.79 -3.85 -4.57
N PRO A 58 -17.01 -4.98 -5.28
CA PRO A 58 -17.32 -6.26 -4.65
C PRO A 58 -16.11 -6.94 -3.99
N ASN A 59 -14.87 -6.61 -4.40
CA ASN A 59 -13.67 -7.18 -3.84
C ASN A 59 -13.23 -6.38 -2.60
N SER A 60 -13.28 -6.99 -1.42
CA SER A 60 -12.91 -6.33 -0.17
C SER A 60 -11.48 -5.79 -0.13
N ALA A 61 -10.52 -6.45 -0.79
CA ALA A 61 -9.13 -5.98 -0.83
C ALA A 61 -9.00 -4.75 -1.72
N ALA A 62 -9.63 -4.75 -2.90
CA ALA A 62 -9.66 -3.58 -3.77
C ALA A 62 -10.42 -2.42 -3.14
N ALA A 63 -11.51 -2.72 -2.42
CA ALA A 63 -12.28 -1.76 -1.64
C ALA A 63 -11.42 -1.07 -0.60
N GLN A 64 -10.70 -1.85 0.22
CA GLN A 64 -9.84 -1.32 1.25
C GLN A 64 -8.73 -0.44 0.65
N CYS A 65 -8.00 -0.94 -0.35
CA CYS A 65 -6.94 -0.16 -0.99
C CYS A 65 -7.44 1.17 -1.56
N THR A 66 -8.62 1.17 -2.20
CA THR A 66 -9.19 2.40 -2.76
C THR A 66 -9.61 3.38 -1.67
N LEU A 67 -10.19 2.88 -0.58
CA LEU A 67 -10.58 3.71 0.55
C LEU A 67 -9.37 4.31 1.27
N ASP A 68 -8.26 3.56 1.39
CA ASP A 68 -7.01 4.08 1.96
C ASP A 68 -6.49 5.26 1.14
N ILE A 69 -6.44 5.12 -0.20
CA ILE A 69 -6.06 6.20 -1.12
C ILE A 69 -7.00 7.41 -1.00
N LEU A 70 -8.31 7.19 -0.93
CA LEU A 70 -9.30 8.26 -0.80
C LEU A 70 -9.28 8.94 0.58
N SER A 71 -8.81 8.25 1.63
CA SER A 71 -8.69 8.80 2.97
C SER A 71 -7.55 9.82 3.07
N GLU A 72 -6.44 9.58 2.35
CA GLU A 72 -5.32 10.51 2.24
C GLU A 72 -5.71 11.78 1.48
N THR A 73 -6.68 11.69 0.55
CA THR A 73 -7.23 12.86 -0.18
C THR A 73 -7.83 13.91 0.75
N ALA A 74 -8.41 13.52 1.89
CA ALA A 74 -9.02 14.46 2.83
C ALA A 74 -7.98 15.34 3.55
N ALA A 75 -6.76 14.83 3.73
CA ALA A 75 -5.69 15.50 4.47
C ALA A 75 -4.94 16.57 3.65
N GLY A 76 -5.03 16.55 2.31
CA GLY A 76 -4.35 17.50 1.42
C GLY A 76 -4.97 18.90 1.31
N SER A 77 -5.88 19.28 2.21
CA SER A 77 -6.58 20.58 2.19
C SER A 77 -6.12 21.57 3.27
N GLY A 78 -4.99 21.28 3.94
CA GLY A 78 -4.39 22.16 4.94
C GLY A 78 -2.95 22.51 4.60
N LEU A 79 -2.75 23.46 3.67
CA LEU A 79 -1.70 24.48 3.62
C LEU A 79 -2.01 25.46 2.48
#